data_AF-A0A2I0N125-F1
#
_entry.id   AF-A0A2I0N125-F1
#
_cell.length_a   1.000
_cell.length_b   1.000
_cell.length_c   1.000
_cell.angle_alpha   90.00
_cell.angle_beta   90.00
_cell.angle_gamma   90.00
#
_symmetry.space_group_name_H-M   'P 1'
#
loop_
_entity.id
_entity.type
_entity.pdbx_description
1 polymer ?
#
loop_
_entity_poly.entity_id
_entity_poly.type
_entity_poly.pdbx_seq_one_letter_code
_entity_poly.pdbx_strand_id
1 'polypeptide(L)'
;MKSHDKFIDKLGIPFVLLSDEEGDVLTQYGVFKEKSLFGKTALGIIRSTFVIGPDGTLLKIYRKPKPEGHAEEILSFLKSVK
;
A
#
# COMPACT_ATOMS: atom_id res chain seq x y z
N MET A 1 1.49 6.41 15.61
CA MET A 1 0.03 6.15 15.89
C MET A 1 -0.90 7.38 15.80
N LYS A 2 -0.72 8.46 16.60
CA LYS A 2 -1.63 9.65 16.62
C LYS A 2 -1.94 10.28 15.25
N SER A 3 -1.08 10.13 14.26
CA SER A 3 -1.30 10.61 12.89
C SER A 3 -2.37 9.81 12.15
N HIS A 4 -2.32 8.48 12.24
CA HIS A 4 -3.29 7.60 11.59
C HIS A 4 -4.67 7.73 12.21
N ASP A 5 -4.77 7.77 13.54
CA ASP A 5 -6.06 7.92 14.23
C ASP A 5 -6.79 9.20 13.77
N LYS A 6 -6.08 10.34 13.76
CA LYS A 6 -6.63 11.62 13.27
C LYS A 6 -7.03 11.56 11.80
N PHE A 7 -6.31 10.81 10.97
CA PHE A 7 -6.61 10.67 9.55
C PHE A 7 -7.84 9.79 9.32
N ILE A 8 -7.97 8.70 10.09
CA ILE A 8 -9.14 7.82 10.12
C ILE A 8 -10.37 8.62 10.54
N ASP A 9 -10.29 9.36 11.64
CA ASP A 9 -11.41 10.17 12.15
C ASP A 9 -11.83 11.25 11.15
N LYS A 10 -10.86 11.94 10.55
CA LYS A 10 -11.11 13.02 9.59
C LYS A 10 -11.80 12.54 8.31
N LEU A 11 -11.46 11.35 7.83
CA LEU A 11 -11.95 10.81 6.57
C LEU A 11 -13.02 9.71 6.73
N GLY A 12 -13.35 9.33 7.96
CA GLY A 12 -14.32 8.27 8.25
C GLY A 12 -13.89 6.90 7.70
N ILE A 13 -12.60 6.57 7.78
CA ILE A 13 -12.06 5.33 7.17
C ILE A 13 -12.54 4.11 7.97
N PRO A 14 -13.27 3.16 7.36
CA PRO A 14 -13.88 2.05 8.09
C PRO A 14 -12.94 0.84 8.28
N PHE A 15 -11.63 1.04 8.15
CA PHE A 15 -10.62 -0.02 8.23
C PHE A 15 -9.33 0.47 8.88
N VAL A 16 -8.50 -0.49 9.32
CA VAL A 16 -7.26 -0.22 10.06
C VAL A 16 -6.16 0.29 9.15
N LEU A 17 -5.43 1.30 9.62
CA LEU A 17 -4.18 1.76 9.02
C LEU A 17 -3.00 1.38 9.91
N LEU A 18 -2.15 0.46 9.45
CA LEU A 18 -0.97 0.02 10.18
C LEU A 18 0.14 1.10 10.14
N SER A 19 0.90 1.19 11.23
CA SER A 19 2.06 2.09 11.37
C SER A 19 3.34 1.28 11.26
N ASP A 20 4.03 1.37 10.11
CA ASP A 20 5.33 0.74 9.87
C ASP A 20 6.44 1.81 10.00
N GLU A 21 6.67 2.28 11.23
CA GLU A 21 7.57 3.42 11.49
C GLU A 21 9.04 3.07 11.16
N GLU A 22 9.45 1.83 11.43
CA GLU A 22 10.79 1.31 11.14
C GLU A 22 10.96 0.86 9.67
N GLY A 23 9.86 0.66 8.95
CA GLY A 23 9.88 0.30 7.53
C GLY A 23 10.22 -1.17 7.24
N ASP A 24 10.14 -2.04 8.25
CA ASP A 24 10.46 -3.48 8.11
C ASP A 24 9.51 -4.16 7.11
N VAL A 25 8.21 -3.89 7.23
CA VAL A 25 7.20 -4.46 6.33
C VAL A 25 7.37 -3.89 4.93
N LEU A 26 7.55 -2.58 4.80
CA LEU A 26 7.79 -1.92 3.52
C LEU A 26 9.05 -2.46 2.81
N THR A 27 10.08 -2.83 3.58
CA THR A 27 11.31 -3.46 3.07
C THR A 27 11.05 -4.89 2.62
N GLN A 28 10.37 -5.71 3.42
CA GLN A 28 10.02 -7.09 3.06
C GLN A 28 9.15 -7.17 1.79
N TYR A 29 8.22 -6.23 1.61
CA TYR A 29 7.39 -6.13 0.42
C TYR A 29 8.12 -5.48 -0.78
N GLY A 30 9.37 -5.07 -0.60
CA GLY A 30 10.23 -4.47 -1.62
C GLY A 30 9.67 -3.16 -2.17
N VAL A 31 8.95 -2.40 -1.35
CA VAL A 31 8.36 -1.10 -1.71
C VAL A 31 9.13 0.09 -1.17
N PHE A 32 10.00 -0.13 -0.17
CA PHE A 32 10.93 0.89 0.30
C PHE A 32 12.17 0.89 -0.59
N LYS A 33 12.27 1.89 -1.47
CA LYS A 33 13.36 1.96 -2.45
C LYS A 33 14.00 3.34 -2.48
N GLU A 34 15.26 3.37 -2.89
CA GLU A 34 15.95 4.62 -3.18
C GLU A 34 15.27 5.36 -4.34
N LYS A 35 15.06 6.66 -4.14
CA LYS A 35 14.64 7.61 -5.16
C LYS A 35 15.70 8.70 -5.23
N SER A 36 16.23 8.92 -6.43
CA SER A 36 17.05 10.10 -6.70
C SER A 36 16.12 11.27 -6.98
N LEU A 37 16.13 12.28 -6.11
CA LEU A 37 15.50 13.57 -6.35
C LEU A 37 16.59 14.63 -6.36
N PHE A 38 16.75 15.30 -7.51
CA PHE A 38 17.64 16.45 -7.66
C PHE A 38 19.08 16.20 -7.18
N GLY A 39 19.65 15.04 -7.54
CA GLY A 39 21.01 14.67 -7.17
C GLY A 39 21.19 14.18 -5.72
N LYS A 40 20.11 14.09 -4.94
CA LYS A 40 20.10 13.48 -3.60
C LYS A 40 19.34 12.15 -3.64
N THR A 41 19.96 11.11 -3.14
CA THR A 41 19.31 9.80 -2.95
C THR A 41 18.58 9.80 -1.62
N ALA A 42 17.28 9.56 -1.63
CA ALA A 42 16.46 9.40 -0.43
C ALA A 42 15.63 8.12 -0.54
N LEU A 43 15.46 7.41 0.57
CA LEU A 43 14.54 6.28 0.60
C LEU A 43 13.09 6.78 0.54
N GLY A 44 12.28 6.13 -0.28
CA GLY A 44 10.90 6.51 -0.47
C GLY A 44 10.01 5.31 -0.74
N ILE A 45 8.77 5.42 -0.30
CA ILE A 45 7.77 4.38 -0.52
C ILE A 45 7.31 4.42 -1.98
N ILE A 46 7.27 3.25 -2.62
CA ILE A 46 6.63 3.04 -3.90
C ILE A 46 5.20 2.56 -3.64
N ARG A 47 4.22 3.43 -3.92
CA ARG A 47 2.79 3.08 -3.83
C ARG A 47 2.57 1.74 -4.55
N SER A 48 2.05 0.79 -3.79
CA SER A 48 1.79 -0.57 -4.27
C SER A 48 0.60 -1.14 -3.52
N THR A 49 -0.08 -2.10 -4.14
CA THR A 49 -1.15 -2.86 -3.49
C THR A 49 -0.93 -4.33 -3.72
N PHE A 50 -1.15 -5.13 -2.69
CA PHE A 50 -0.98 -6.57 -2.71
C PHE A 50 -2.32 -7.20 -2.35
N VAL A 51 -2.76 -8.16 -3.16
CA VAL A 51 -3.97 -8.93 -2.88
C VAL A 51 -3.53 -10.30 -2.39
N ILE A 52 -3.84 -10.61 -1.14
CA ILE A 52 -3.43 -11.84 -0.45
C ILE A 52 -4.71 -12.64 -0.17
N GLY A 53 -4.69 -13.92 -0.54
CA GLY A 53 -5.78 -14.87 -0.35
C GLY A 53 -5.90 -15.32 1.12
N PRO A 54 -7.01 -15.99 1.47
CA PRO A 54 -7.28 -16.45 2.84
C PRO A 54 -6.26 -17.48 3.36
N ASP A 55 -5.56 -18.16 2.46
CA ASP A 55 -4.49 -19.13 2.74
C ASP A 55 -3.10 -18.46 2.83
N GLY A 56 -3.02 -17.14 2.67
CA GLY A 56 -1.76 -16.39 2.61
C GLY A 56 -1.13 -16.35 1.22
N THR A 57 -1.76 -16.94 0.20
CA THR A 57 -1.23 -16.91 -1.18
C THR A 57 -1.30 -15.50 -1.74
N LEU A 58 -0.20 -15.04 -2.35
CA LEU A 58 -0.19 -13.75 -3.04
C LEU A 58 -0.87 -13.87 -4.42
N LEU A 59 -2.10 -13.36 -4.52
CA LEU A 59 -2.94 -13.48 -5.71
C LEU A 59 -2.61 -12.44 -6.78
N LYS A 60 -2.26 -11.21 -6.38
CA LYS A 60 -1.91 -10.13 -7.32
C LYS A 60 -1.07 -9.04 -6.67
N ILE A 61 -0.22 -8.40 -7.48
CA ILE A 61 0.57 -7.24 -7.10
C ILE A 61 0.33 -6.10 -8.08
N TYR A 62 0.02 -4.93 -7.57
CA TYR A 62 -0.04 -3.67 -8.31
C TYR A 62 1.13 -2.80 -7.88
N ARG A 63 2.08 -2.52 -8.78
CA ARG A 63 3.24 -1.66 -8.52
C ARG A 63 3.03 -0.31 -9.21
N LYS A 64 3.25 0.80 -8.49
CA LYS A 64 3.06 2.18 -8.98
C LYS A 64 1.67 2.43 -9.60
N PRO A 65 0.55 2.00 -8.97
CA PRO A 65 -0.77 2.26 -9.53
C PRO A 65 -1.08 3.76 -9.52
N LYS A 66 -1.86 4.20 -10.49
CA LYS A 66 -2.49 5.53 -10.45
C LYS A 66 -3.59 5.49 -9.38
N PRO A 67 -3.72 6.50 -8.50
CA PRO A 67 -4.76 6.47 -7.47
C PRO A 67 -6.18 6.42 -8.04
N GLU A 68 -6.41 7.12 -9.13
CA GLU A 68 -7.71 7.21 -9.80
C GLU A 68 -8.07 5.87 -10.47
N GLY A 69 -9.25 5.33 -10.13
CA GLY A 69 -9.76 4.06 -10.65
C GLY A 69 -9.18 2.79 -10.00
N HIS A 70 -8.20 2.93 -9.10
CA HIS A 70 -7.48 1.78 -8.54
C HIS A 70 -8.34 0.91 -7.63
N ALA A 71 -9.22 1.52 -6.84
CA ALA A 71 -10.10 0.78 -5.94
C ALA A 71 -11.08 -0.09 -6.74
N GLU A 72 -11.63 0.45 -7.84
CA GLU A 72 -12.51 -0.25 -8.77
C GLU A 72 -11.78 -1.39 -9.49
N GLU A 73 -10.53 -1.18 -9.86
CA GLU A 73 -9.68 -2.22 -10.48
C GLU A 73 -9.44 -3.39 -9.52
N ILE A 74 -9.13 -3.11 -8.25
CA ILE A 74 -8.96 -4.14 -7.22
C ILE A 74 -10.29 -4.88 -7.00
N LEU A 75 -11.40 -4.16 -6.86
CA LEU A 75 -12.71 -4.77 -6.64
C LEU A 75 -13.11 -5.67 -7.81
N SER A 76 -12.84 -5.24 -9.04
CA SER A 76 -13.11 -6.04 -10.25
C SER A 76 -12.26 -7.31 -10.29
N PHE A 77 -10.99 -7.22 -9.89
CA PHE A 77 -10.13 -8.40 -9.74
C PHE A 77 -10.64 -9.35 -8.66
N LEU A 78 -11.00 -8.83 -7.48
CA LEU A 78 -11.52 -9.67 -6.39
C LEU A 78 -12.80 -10.41 -6.79
N LYS A 79 -13.65 -9.81 -7.62
CA LYS A 79 -14.86 -10.47 -8.15
C LYS A 79 -14.56 -11.54 -9.21
N SER A 80 -13.41 -11.50 -9.86
CA SER A 80 -13.04 -12.49 -10.88
C SER A 80 -12.31 -13.70 -10.29
N VAL A 81 -11.69 -13.55 -9.12
CA VAL A 81 -11.11 -14.65 -8.35
C VAL A 81 -12.24 -15.38 -7.62
N LYS A 82 -12.38 -16.67 -7.88
CA LYS A 82 -13.36 -17.55 -7.22
C LYS A 82 -12.85 -18.02 -5.87
#